data_AF-A0A5R2MS03-F1
#
_entry.id   AF-A0A5R2MS03-F1
#
_cell.length_a   1.000
_cell.length_b   1.000
_cell.length_c   1.000
_cell.angle_alpha   90.00
_cell.angle_beta   90.00
_cell.angle_gamma   90.00
#
_symmetry.space_group_name_H-M   'P 1'
#
loop_
_entity.id
_entity.type
_entity.pdbx_description
1 polymer ?
#
loop_
_entity_poly.entity_id
_entity_poly.type
_entity_poly.pdbx_seq_one_letter_code
_entity_poly.pdbx_strand_id
1 'polypeptide(L)' 'RAPDYLKYAKEHLEIIQRFGRFPHRNKMLGRETTPEEKTFLEGGGFSG' A
#
# COMPACT_ATOMS: atom_id res chain seq x y z
N ARG A 1 -11.14 -22.87 4.46
CA ARG A 1 -10.80 -21.80 3.50
C ARG A 1 -10.60 -20.54 4.35
N ALA A 2 -9.37 -20.06 4.51
CA ALA A 2 -9.09 -18.99 5.48
C ALA A 2 -9.80 -17.69 5.05
N PRO A 3 -10.79 -17.19 5.82
CA PRO A 3 -11.63 -16.06 5.43
C PRO A 3 -10.86 -14.75 5.29
N ASP A 4 -9.73 -14.61 6.00
CA ASP A 4 -8.95 -13.37 6.06
C ASP A 4 -8.22 -12.99 4.78
N TYR A 5 -7.85 -13.95 3.91
CA TYR A 5 -7.11 -13.63 2.69
C TYR A 5 -7.89 -12.75 1.70
N LEU A 6 -9.22 -12.86 1.69
CA LEU A 6 -10.03 -12.03 0.79
C LEU A 6 -10.03 -10.56 1.22
N LYS A 7 -10.01 -10.29 2.53
CA LYS A 7 -9.89 -8.93 3.05
C LYS A 7 -8.56 -8.31 2.62
N TYR A 8 -7.47 -9.01 2.90
CA TYR A 8 -6.15 -8.56 2.50
C TYR A 8 -6.03 -8.36 0.99
N ALA A 9 -6.55 -9.28 0.17
CA ALA A 9 -6.50 -9.15 -1.29
C ALA A 9 -7.21 -7.87 -1.79
N LYS A 10 -8.33 -7.48 -1.16
CA LYS A 10 -9.03 -6.23 -1.50
C LYS A 10 -8.21 -5.01 -1.11
N GLU A 11 -7.65 -4.98 0.10
CA GLU A 11 -6.81 -3.87 0.54
C GLU A 11 -5.58 -3.68 -0.38
N HIS A 12 -4.93 -4.77 -0.79
CA HIS A 12 -3.81 -4.70 -1.75
C HIS A 12 -4.26 -4.17 -3.11
N LEU A 13 -5.43 -4.59 -3.59
CA LEU A 13 -5.98 -4.12 -4.85
C LEU A 13 -6.24 -2.60 -4.81
N GLU A 14 -6.82 -2.09 -3.72
CA GLU A 14 -7.10 -0.66 -3.56
C GLU A 14 -5.82 0.19 -3.58
N ILE A 15 -4.74 -0.28 -2.94
CA ILE A 15 -3.43 0.40 -2.94
C ILE A 15 -2.86 0.44 -4.36
N ILE A 16 -2.91 -0.68 -5.09
CA ILE A 16 -2.43 -0.73 -6.48
C ILE A 16 -3.32 0.13 -7.39
N GLN A 17 -4.64 0.15 -7.21
CA GLN A 17 -5.53 1.00 -8.01
C GLN A 17 -5.27 2.48 -7.77
N ARG A 18 -4.98 2.87 -6.52
CA ARG A 18 -4.73 4.26 -6.16
C ARG A 18 -3.34 4.76 -6.56
N PHE A 19 -2.30 3.96 -6.35
CA PHE A 19 -0.91 4.41 -6.50
C PHE A 19 -0.16 3.72 -7.65
N GLY A 20 -0.71 2.66 -8.25
CA GLY A 20 -0.04 1.82 -9.25
C GLY A 20 1.10 0.96 -8.71
N ARG A 21 1.40 1.08 -7.41
CA ARG A 21 2.54 0.44 -6.72
C ARG A 21 2.27 0.38 -5.21
N PHE A 22 3.18 -0.23 -4.45
CA PHE A 22 3.13 -0.24 -2.99
C PHE A 22 4.07 0.85 -2.42
N PRO A 23 3.54 1.93 -1.83
CA PRO A 23 4.37 3.04 -1.34
C PRO A 23 5.39 2.64 -0.27
N HIS A 24 5.08 1.61 0.53
CA HIS A 24 6.00 1.06 1.55
C HIS A 24 7.33 0.57 0.95
N ARG A 25 7.35 0.19 -0.33
CA ARG A 25 8.56 -0.29 -1.03
C ARG A 25 9.33 0.83 -1.71
N ASN A 26 8.84 2.07 -1.73
CA ASN A 26 9.48 3.17 -2.44
C ASN A 26 10.93 3.37 -1.99
N LYS A 27 11.16 3.44 -0.67
CA LYS A 27 12.51 3.60 -0.09
C LYS A 27 13.45 2.44 -0.46
N MET A 28 12.98 1.20 -0.41
CA MET A 28 13.78 0.02 -0.75
C MET A 28 14.12 -0.06 -2.24
N LEU A 29 13.25 0.49 -3.09
CA LEU A 29 13.42 0.49 -4.55
C LEU A 29 14.03 1.80 -5.07
N GLY A 30 14.48 2.71 -4.20
CA GLY A 30 15.06 4.00 -4.58
C GLY A 30 14.08 4.94 -5.29
N ARG A 31 12.77 4.77 -5.08
CA ARG A 31 11.72 5.62 -5.68
C ARG A 31 11.40 6.78 -4.75
N GLU A 32 11.15 7.94 -5.35
CA GLU A 32 10.61 9.08 -4.62
C GLU A 32 9.15 8.83 -4.24
N THR A 33 8.81 9.14 -2.98
CA THR A 33 7.47 9.05 -2.43
C THR A 33 6.74 10.37 -2.68
N THR A 34 5.56 10.29 -3.30
CA THR A 34 4.73 11.48 -3.55
C THR A 34 4.09 11.98 -2.25
N PRO A 35 3.60 13.24 -2.19
CA PRO A 35 2.91 13.75 -1.01
C PRO A 35 1.70 12.89 -0.61
N GLU A 36 0.91 12.41 -1.58
CA GLU A 36 -0.25 11.54 -1.33
C GLU A 36 0.16 10.18 -0.76
N GLU A 37 1.23 9.60 -1.30
CA GLU A 37 1.81 8.36 -0.77
C GLU A 37 2.35 8.56 0.65
N LYS A 38 2.95 9.72 0.93
CA LYS A 38 3.47 10.06 2.26
C LYS A 38 2.33 10.16 3.28
N THR A 39 1.24 10.86 2.95
CA THR A 39 0.05 10.93 3.82
C THR A 39 -0.55 9.54 4.05
N PHE A 40 -0.58 8.68 3.04
CA PHE A 40 -1.03 7.29 3.20
C PHE A 40 -0.14 6.49 4.16
N LEU A 41 1.18 6.66 4.08
CA LEU A 41 2.13 5.99 4.98
C LEU A 41 2.03 6.51 6.42
N GLU A 42 1.89 7.84 6.60
CA GLU A 42 1.78 8.47 7.92
C GLU A 42 0.44 8.18 8.62
N GLY A 43 -0.64 8.00 7.85
CA GLY A 43 -1.98 7.70 8.36
C GLY A 43 -2.19 6.26 8.86
N GLY A 44 -1.12 5.48 9.04
CA GLY A 44 -1.22 4.07 9.42
C GLY A 44 -1.66 3.18 8.26
N GLY A 45 -1.11 3.43 7.07
CA GLY A 45 -1.35 2.64 5.86
C GLY A 45 -1.14 1.13 6.06
N PHE A 46 -1.48 0.36 5.02
CA PHE A 46 -1.47 -1.09 5.10
C PHE A 46 -0.11 -1.66 5.51
N SER A 47 -0.05 -2.19 6.73
CA SER A 47 1.13 -2.81 7.33
C SER A 47 0.87 -4.31 7.49
N GLY A 48 0.73 -4.99 6.36
CA GLY A 48 0.65 -6.46 6.31
C GLY A 48 2.00 -7.12 6.52
#